data_AF-A0A948D340-F1
#
_entry.id   AF-A0A948D340-F1
#
_cell.length_a   1.000
_cell.length_b   1.000
_cell.length_c   1.000
_cell.angle_alpha   90.00
_cell.angle_beta   90.00
_cell.angle_gamma   90.00
#
_symmetry.space_group_name_H-M   'P 1'
#
loop_
_entity.id
_entity.type
_entity.pdbx_description
1 polymer ?
#
loop_
_entity_poly.entity_id
_entity_poly.type
_entity_poly.pdbx_seq_one_letter_code
_entity_poly.pdbx_strand_id
1 'polypeptide(L)'
;MVGKSKRTGVEVARAKALYARRSQLKLTSFEVTQKAIFRRIAEFLLWAREKYPYQVITFEEITQVVHGTPRLPQAGTPLVKSTKNAIPTANKLLLEEHGVSLIPLLGVGTRCEVNALDMAKHTLPASAARLSTARSRFRSLVRLLPSRAELREQALALGVGEEQFAEDLEVIEWAKNVCEKYVKAETKLALPTETLALPPAPCLKTVKKLP
;
A
#
# COMPACT_ATOMS: atom_id res chain seq x y z
N MET A 1 -14.51 -13.30 10.93
CA MET A 1 -15.01 -12.64 9.70
C MET A 1 -14.47 -11.22 9.66
N VAL A 2 -13.46 -10.94 8.82
CA VAL A 2 -12.92 -9.58 8.70
C VAL A 2 -13.84 -8.80 7.77
N GLY A 3 -14.59 -7.86 8.33
CA GLY A 3 -15.47 -6.97 7.59
C GLY A 3 -14.64 -6.17 6.59
N LYS A 4 -14.69 -6.56 5.31
CA LYS A 4 -14.30 -5.68 4.21
C LYS A 4 -15.21 -4.46 4.32
N SER A 5 -14.67 -3.34 4.81
CA SER A 5 -15.33 -2.04 4.71
C SER A 5 -15.50 -1.75 3.23
N LYS A 6 -16.66 -2.13 2.68
CA LYS A 6 -17.15 -1.66 1.38
C LYS A 6 -17.49 -0.20 1.62
N ARG A 7 -16.51 0.70 1.52
CA ARG A 7 -16.81 2.11 1.31
C ARG A 7 -17.70 2.17 0.08
N THR A 8 -18.93 2.63 0.27
CA THR A 8 -19.94 2.63 -0.78
C THR A 8 -19.46 3.53 -1.92
N GLY A 9 -19.86 3.23 -3.17
CA GLY A 9 -19.52 4.10 -4.32
C GLY A 9 -19.89 5.58 -4.09
N VAL A 10 -20.85 5.82 -3.20
CA VAL A 10 -21.29 7.14 -2.72
C VAL A 10 -20.19 7.87 -1.93
N GLU A 11 -19.44 7.21 -1.05
CA GLU A 11 -18.33 7.83 -0.31
C GLU A 11 -17.17 8.20 -1.23
N VAL A 12 -16.87 7.36 -2.22
CA VAL A 12 -15.85 7.64 -3.23
C VAL A 12 -16.28 8.81 -4.12
N ALA A 13 -17.56 8.86 -4.53
CA ALA A 13 -18.11 9.97 -5.30
C ALA A 13 -18.13 11.29 -4.52
N ARG A 14 -18.47 11.25 -3.22
CA ARG A 14 -18.46 12.42 -2.32
C ARG A 14 -17.04 12.92 -2.07
N ALA A 15 -16.08 12.01 -1.87
CA ALA A 15 -14.66 12.36 -1.78
C ALA A 15 -14.18 13.00 -3.08
N LYS A 16 -14.48 12.39 -4.25
CA LYS A 16 -14.17 12.98 -5.56
C LYS A 16 -14.77 14.38 -5.73
N ALA A 17 -16.03 14.59 -5.35
CA ALA A 17 -16.68 15.90 -5.46
C ALA A 17 -16.08 16.96 -4.51
N LEU A 18 -15.71 16.58 -3.28
CA LEU A 18 -15.03 17.45 -2.32
C LEU A 18 -13.63 17.86 -2.80
N TYR A 19 -12.89 16.92 -3.41
CA TYR A 19 -11.53 17.18 -3.90
C TYR A 19 -11.52 17.89 -5.27
N ALA A 20 -12.45 17.56 -6.18
CA ALA A 20 -12.57 18.21 -7.48
C ALA A 20 -12.95 19.71 -7.38
N ARG A 21 -13.65 20.12 -6.32
CA ARG A 21 -13.90 21.55 -6.04
C ARG A 21 -12.67 22.31 -5.53
N ARG A 22 -11.58 21.61 -5.16
CA ARG A 22 -10.40 22.17 -4.50
C ARG A 22 -9.13 22.18 -5.38
N SER A 23 -9.08 21.37 -6.43
CA SER A 23 -7.96 21.28 -7.37
C SER A 23 -7.98 22.41 -8.41
N GLN A 24 -7.62 23.62 -7.98
CA GLN A 24 -7.04 24.65 -8.86
C GLN A 24 -5.58 24.85 -8.45
N LEU A 25 -4.83 23.75 -8.35
CA LEU A 25 -3.42 23.84 -8.05
C LEU A 25 -2.73 24.53 -9.23
N LYS A 26 -2.00 25.61 -8.97
CA LYS A 26 -1.10 26.24 -9.95
C LYS A 26 0.13 25.34 -10.10
N LEU A 27 -0.06 24.19 -10.73
CA LEU A 27 0.96 23.16 -10.97
C LEU A 27 2.01 23.58 -12.01
N THR A 28 1.97 24.83 -12.48
CA THR A 28 2.83 25.40 -13.52
C THR A 28 4.27 25.66 -13.07
N SER A 29 4.60 25.44 -11.79
CA SER A 29 5.94 25.70 -11.24
C SER A 29 6.80 24.45 -11.06
N PHE A 30 6.29 23.27 -11.42
CA PHE A 30 7.10 22.04 -11.44
C PHE A 30 7.73 21.86 -12.81
N GLU A 31 9.07 21.77 -12.85
CA GLU A 31 9.81 21.51 -14.09
C GLU A 31 9.86 20.00 -14.38
N VAL A 32 9.37 19.62 -15.56
CA VAL A 32 9.35 18.22 -15.98
C VAL A 32 10.75 17.82 -16.45
N THR A 33 11.39 16.91 -15.72
CA THR A 33 12.69 16.35 -16.09
C THR A 33 12.55 15.31 -17.22
N GLN A 34 13.62 14.98 -17.95
CA GLN A 34 13.62 13.90 -18.97
C GLN A 34 13.77 12.49 -18.38
N LYS A 35 13.50 12.31 -17.08
CA LYS A 35 13.68 11.04 -16.38
C LYS A 35 12.55 10.05 -16.69
N ALA A 36 12.77 8.79 -16.30
CA ALA A 36 11.72 7.77 -16.35
C ALA A 36 10.47 8.20 -15.58
N ILE A 37 9.29 7.78 -16.05
CA ILE A 37 7.99 8.22 -15.54
C ILE A 37 7.83 8.08 -14.01
N PHE A 38 8.28 6.97 -13.44
CA PHE A 38 8.17 6.73 -11.99
C PHE A 38 9.06 7.68 -11.17
N ARG A 39 10.23 8.08 -11.69
CA ARG A 39 11.09 9.09 -11.04
C ARG A 39 10.43 10.47 -11.07
N ARG A 40 9.87 10.84 -12.22
CA ARG A 40 9.12 12.10 -12.37
C ARG A 40 7.91 12.17 -11.43
N ILE A 41 7.19 11.06 -11.27
CA ILE A 41 6.08 10.94 -10.29
C ILE A 41 6.62 11.17 -8.87
N ALA A 42 7.72 10.52 -8.49
CA ALA A 42 8.31 10.66 -7.16
C ALA A 42 8.75 12.11 -6.87
N GLU A 43 9.49 12.72 -7.80
CA GLU A 43 9.94 14.12 -7.70
C GLU A 43 8.74 15.08 -7.56
N PHE A 44 7.72 14.89 -8.39
CA PHE A 44 6.52 15.71 -8.33
C PHE A 44 5.78 15.55 -7.00
N LEU A 45 5.63 14.33 -6.49
CA LEU A 45 4.93 14.09 -5.22
C LEU A 45 5.72 14.60 -4.01
N LEU A 46 7.05 14.61 -4.06
CA LEU A 46 7.89 15.28 -3.06
C LEU A 46 7.72 16.79 -3.11
N TRP A 47 7.79 17.38 -4.29
CA TRP A 47 7.50 18.81 -4.45
C TRP A 47 6.09 19.17 -3.95
N ALA A 48 5.09 18.34 -4.27
CA ALA A 48 3.72 18.54 -3.82
C ALA A 48 3.58 18.41 -2.30
N ARG A 49 4.37 17.54 -1.65
CA ARG A 49 4.44 17.41 -0.19
C ARG A 49 4.82 18.72 0.48
N GLU A 50 5.79 19.44 -0.10
CA GLU A 50 6.31 20.70 0.43
C GLU A 50 5.34 21.86 0.18
N LYS A 51 4.78 21.96 -1.02
CA LYS A 51 3.90 23.07 -1.42
C LYS A 51 2.47 22.93 -0.94
N TYR A 52 1.95 21.70 -0.92
CA TYR A 52 0.56 21.39 -0.61
C TYR A 52 0.48 20.22 0.37
N PRO A 53 1.00 20.39 1.60
CA PRO A 53 1.00 19.32 2.59
C PRO A 53 -0.44 18.85 2.85
N TYR A 54 -0.61 17.53 2.98
CA TYR A 54 -1.90 16.85 3.18
C TYR A 54 -2.88 16.87 2.00
N GLN A 55 -2.60 17.59 0.91
CA GLN A 55 -3.45 17.58 -0.27
C GLN A 55 -3.28 16.27 -1.05
N VAL A 56 -4.40 15.61 -1.34
CA VAL A 56 -4.42 14.47 -2.28
C VAL A 56 -4.33 15.03 -3.70
N ILE A 57 -3.33 14.59 -4.45
CA ILE A 57 -3.20 14.91 -5.86
C ILE A 57 -3.86 13.79 -6.66
N THR A 58 -4.79 14.15 -7.52
CA THR A 58 -5.53 13.18 -8.35
C THR A 58 -4.61 12.52 -9.38
N PHE A 59 -4.99 11.33 -9.84
CA PHE A 59 -4.20 10.65 -10.87
C PHE A 59 -4.13 11.45 -12.17
N GLU A 60 -5.21 12.16 -12.50
CA GLU A 60 -5.31 13.04 -13.66
C GLU A 60 -4.32 14.21 -13.54
N GLU A 61 -4.23 14.85 -12.37
CA GLU A 61 -3.25 15.93 -12.11
C GLU A 61 -1.80 15.42 -12.16
N ILE A 62 -1.51 14.27 -11.52
CA ILE A 62 -0.18 13.65 -11.60
C ILE A 62 0.18 13.37 -13.06
N THR A 63 -0.77 12.82 -13.83
CA THR A 63 -0.57 12.51 -15.24
C THR A 63 -0.31 13.78 -16.04
N GLN A 64 -1.08 14.85 -15.79
CA GLN A 64 -0.91 16.13 -16.49
C GLN A 64 0.49 16.70 -16.30
N VAL A 65 0.98 16.73 -15.05
CA VAL A 65 2.29 17.28 -14.73
C VAL A 65 3.39 16.39 -15.29
N VAL A 66 3.36 15.09 -14.99
CA VAL A 66 4.45 14.18 -15.36
C VAL A 66 4.59 14.01 -16.86
N HIS A 67 3.49 14.08 -17.61
CA HIS A 67 3.53 14.03 -19.08
C HIS A 67 3.59 15.41 -19.75
N GLY A 68 3.47 16.50 -18.99
CA GLY A 68 3.44 17.86 -19.53
C GLY A 68 2.24 18.12 -20.46
N THR A 69 1.09 17.49 -20.22
CA THR A 69 -0.07 17.68 -21.10
C THR A 69 -0.72 19.05 -20.86
N PRO A 70 -1.14 19.77 -21.92
CA PRO A 70 -1.69 21.12 -21.77
C PRO A 70 -3.05 21.14 -21.07
N ARG A 71 -3.76 20.01 -21.08
CA ARG A 71 -5.07 19.83 -20.44
C ARG A 71 -5.04 18.65 -19.49
N LEU A 72 -5.91 18.70 -18.49
CA LEU A 72 -6.13 17.61 -17.56
C LEU A 72 -6.67 16.40 -18.33
N PRO A 73 -5.98 15.24 -18.32
CA PRO A 73 -6.41 14.07 -19.05
C PRO A 73 -7.66 13.45 -18.41
N GLN A 74 -8.53 12.87 -19.23
CA GLN A 74 -9.76 12.23 -18.75
C GLN A 74 -9.44 10.96 -17.95
N ALA A 75 -10.21 10.75 -16.88
CA ALA A 75 -10.17 9.53 -16.08
C ALA A 75 -10.35 8.28 -16.95
N GLY A 76 -9.47 7.29 -16.77
CA GLY A 76 -9.57 6.00 -17.47
C GLY A 76 -8.89 5.95 -18.85
N THR A 77 -8.34 7.07 -19.33
CA THR A 77 -7.49 7.08 -20.52
C THR A 77 -6.23 6.21 -20.33
N PRO A 78 -5.63 5.68 -21.42
CA PRO A 78 -4.39 4.91 -21.35
C PRO A 78 -3.26 5.62 -20.62
N LEU A 79 -3.18 6.95 -20.76
CA LEU A 79 -2.17 7.78 -20.11
C LEU A 79 -2.30 7.78 -18.57
N VAL A 80 -3.52 7.98 -18.08
CA VAL A 80 -3.83 7.94 -16.64
C VAL A 80 -3.63 6.52 -16.09
N LYS A 81 -3.96 5.48 -16.86
CA LYS A 81 -3.69 4.09 -16.49
C LYS A 81 -2.18 3.81 -16.36
N SER A 82 -1.38 4.29 -17.33
CA SER A 82 0.09 4.14 -17.29
C SER A 82 0.68 4.81 -16.05
N THR A 83 0.24 6.05 -15.74
CA THR A 83 0.65 6.76 -14.52
C THR A 83 0.28 5.99 -13.26
N LYS A 84 -0.97 5.48 -13.16
CA LYS A 84 -1.42 4.64 -12.03
C LYS A 84 -0.54 3.40 -11.83
N ASN A 85 -0.14 2.75 -12.92
CA ASN A 85 0.71 1.57 -12.86
C ASN A 85 2.15 1.87 -12.45
N ALA A 86 2.63 3.10 -12.69
CA ALA A 86 3.96 3.55 -12.29
C ALA A 86 4.05 4.00 -10.81
N ILE A 87 2.92 4.33 -10.17
CA ILE A 87 2.88 4.82 -8.77
C ILE A 87 3.46 3.82 -7.76
N PRO A 88 3.20 2.50 -7.81
CA PRO A 88 3.84 1.55 -6.90
C PRO A 88 5.37 1.60 -6.95
N THR A 89 5.94 1.72 -8.15
CA THR A 89 7.40 1.86 -8.34
C THR A 89 7.90 3.20 -7.82
N ALA A 90 7.16 4.29 -8.06
CA ALA A 90 7.48 5.61 -7.49
C ALA A 90 7.43 5.58 -5.95
N ASN A 91 6.45 4.90 -5.35
CA ASN A 91 6.36 4.74 -3.90
C ASN A 91 7.53 3.97 -3.32
N LYS A 92 7.98 2.90 -4.00
CA LYS A 92 9.18 2.15 -3.61
C LYS A 92 10.40 3.08 -3.58
N LEU A 93 10.60 3.86 -4.65
CA LEU A 93 11.68 4.81 -4.75
C LEU A 93 11.64 5.90 -3.66
N LEU A 94 10.45 6.45 -3.38
CA LEU A 94 10.27 7.43 -2.30
C LEU A 94 10.63 6.87 -0.93
N LEU A 95 10.27 5.61 -0.68
CA LEU A 95 10.60 4.96 0.59
C LEU A 95 12.11 4.70 0.71
N GLU A 96 12.75 4.23 -0.35
CA GLU A 96 14.16 3.86 -0.38
C GLU A 96 15.09 5.08 -0.38
N GLU A 97 14.81 6.09 -1.21
CA GLU A 97 15.69 7.25 -1.40
C GLU A 97 15.37 8.40 -0.41
N HIS A 98 14.12 8.51 0.07
CA HIS A 98 13.68 9.65 0.88
C HIS A 98 13.03 9.29 2.22
N GLY A 99 12.82 8.00 2.52
CA GLY A 99 12.17 7.56 3.75
C GLY A 99 10.71 8.00 3.87
N VAL A 100 10.04 8.31 2.75
CA VAL A 100 8.67 8.81 2.71
C VAL A 100 7.77 7.82 1.98
N SER A 101 6.62 7.49 2.56
CA SER A 101 5.60 6.66 1.89
C SER A 101 4.51 7.52 1.26
N LEU A 102 3.78 6.92 0.31
CA LEU A 102 2.54 7.45 -0.20
C LEU A 102 1.34 6.98 0.60
N ILE A 103 0.37 7.89 0.76
CA ILE A 103 -0.95 7.65 1.35
C ILE A 103 -1.97 7.68 0.21
N PRO A 104 -2.43 6.50 -0.26
CA PRO A 104 -3.37 6.43 -1.38
C PRO A 104 -4.79 6.76 -0.93
N LEU A 105 -5.50 7.54 -1.75
CA LEU A 105 -6.95 7.63 -1.72
C LEU A 105 -7.52 6.80 -2.86
N LEU A 106 -8.08 5.63 -2.52
CA LEU A 106 -8.51 4.61 -3.48
C LEU A 106 -9.38 5.19 -4.60
N GLY A 107 -8.92 5.00 -5.84
CA GLY A 107 -9.64 5.43 -7.05
C GLY A 107 -9.68 6.94 -7.30
N VAL A 108 -8.96 7.74 -6.50
CA VAL A 108 -8.90 9.20 -6.63
C VAL A 108 -7.48 9.68 -6.92
N GLY A 109 -6.53 9.34 -6.06
CA GLY A 109 -5.19 9.90 -6.14
C GLY A 109 -4.31 9.46 -4.99
N THR A 110 -3.21 10.18 -4.79
CA THR A 110 -2.26 9.89 -3.72
C THR A 110 -1.60 11.16 -3.22
N ARG A 111 -1.02 11.09 -2.02
CA ARG A 111 -0.16 12.14 -1.46
C ARG A 111 1.01 11.52 -0.74
N CYS A 112 2.09 12.26 -0.59
CA CYS A 112 3.16 11.88 0.32
C CYS A 112 2.70 12.02 1.78
N GLU A 113 3.27 11.16 2.60
CA GLU A 113 3.30 11.32 4.05
C GLU A 113 4.04 12.61 4.41
N VAL A 114 3.48 13.38 5.36
CA VAL A 114 4.07 14.67 5.74
C VAL A 114 5.03 14.52 6.92
N ASN A 115 4.65 13.75 7.95
CA ASN A 115 5.40 13.60 9.20
C ASN A 115 5.13 12.25 9.87
N ALA A 116 5.87 11.95 10.95
CA ALA A 116 5.75 10.70 11.70
C ALA A 116 4.34 10.43 12.25
N LEU A 117 3.56 11.47 12.58
CA LEU A 117 2.17 11.30 13.02
C LEU A 117 1.28 10.82 11.87
N ASP A 118 1.50 11.35 10.67
CA ASP A 118 0.82 10.94 9.44
C ASP A 118 1.18 9.49 9.08
N MET A 119 2.46 9.11 9.27
CA MET A 119 2.94 7.72 9.18
C MET A 119 2.16 6.79 10.12
N ALA A 120 2.08 7.17 11.39
CA ALA A 120 1.46 6.35 12.43
C ALA A 120 -0.04 6.16 12.19
N LYS A 121 -0.70 7.16 11.60
CA LYS A 121 -2.14 7.11 11.29
C LYS A 121 -2.47 6.29 10.04
N HIS A 122 -1.62 6.34 9.03
CA HIS A 122 -1.96 5.81 7.70
C HIS A 122 -1.04 4.70 7.22
N THR A 123 0.28 4.91 7.28
CA THR A 123 1.29 3.99 6.74
C THR A 123 1.45 2.75 7.62
N LEU A 124 1.68 2.93 8.93
CA LEU A 124 1.93 1.82 9.85
C LEU A 124 0.76 0.84 9.95
N PRO A 125 -0.50 1.27 10.13
CA PRO A 125 -1.62 0.33 10.21
C PRO A 125 -1.82 -0.45 8.91
N ALA A 126 -1.63 0.21 7.76
CA ALA A 126 -1.73 -0.46 6.46
C ALA A 126 -0.61 -1.49 6.24
N SER A 127 0.61 -1.19 6.69
CA SER A 127 1.74 -2.14 6.64
C SER A 127 1.56 -3.30 7.62
N ALA A 128 1.12 -3.03 8.85
CA ALA A 128 0.80 -4.07 9.84
C ALA A 128 -0.32 -5.00 9.37
N ALA A 129 -1.39 -4.46 8.76
CA ALA A 129 -2.47 -5.26 8.19
C ALA A 129 -1.98 -6.14 7.02
N ARG A 130 -1.10 -5.61 6.16
CA ARG A 130 -0.46 -6.37 5.07
C ARG A 130 0.39 -7.52 5.61
N LEU A 131 1.21 -7.27 6.62
CA LEU A 131 2.01 -8.30 7.29
C LEU A 131 1.12 -9.36 7.94
N SER A 132 0.07 -8.97 8.66
CA SER A 132 -0.91 -9.90 9.24
C SER A 132 -1.60 -10.76 8.18
N THR A 133 -1.96 -10.17 7.04
CA THR A 133 -2.58 -10.90 5.91
C THR A 133 -1.60 -11.87 5.26
N ALA A 134 -0.37 -11.42 4.98
CA ALA A 134 0.70 -12.28 4.45
C ALA A 134 0.96 -13.45 5.40
N ARG A 135 1.07 -13.17 6.71
CA ARG A 135 1.20 -14.19 7.77
C ARG A 135 0.06 -15.20 7.74
N SER A 136 -1.20 -14.74 7.64
CA SER A 136 -2.35 -15.64 7.60
C SER A 136 -2.32 -16.53 6.36
N ARG A 137 -2.03 -15.98 5.18
CA ARG A 137 -1.91 -16.75 3.94
C ARG A 137 -0.79 -17.76 4.03
N PHE A 138 0.34 -17.36 4.58
CA PHE A 138 1.50 -18.22 4.73
C PHE A 138 1.22 -19.39 5.67
N ARG A 139 0.57 -19.16 6.83
CA ARG A 139 0.11 -20.23 7.72
C ARG A 139 -0.85 -21.20 7.03
N SER A 140 -1.75 -20.70 6.19
CA SER A 140 -2.64 -21.55 5.39
C SER A 140 -1.86 -22.39 4.39
N LEU A 141 -0.87 -21.83 3.69
CA LEU A 141 -0.03 -22.58 2.74
C LEU A 141 0.77 -23.69 3.42
N VAL A 142 1.39 -23.42 4.58
CA VAL A 142 2.13 -24.45 5.33
C VAL A 142 1.23 -25.62 5.74
N ARG A 143 -0.04 -25.36 6.08
CA ARG A 143 -1.01 -26.43 6.41
C ARG A 143 -1.46 -27.22 5.19
N LEU A 144 -1.36 -26.64 4.00
CA LEU A 144 -1.70 -27.30 2.74
C LEU A 144 -0.52 -28.03 2.12
N LEU A 145 0.69 -27.92 2.69
CA LEU A 145 1.85 -28.68 2.21
C LEU A 145 1.56 -30.18 2.39
N PRO A 146 1.68 -30.98 1.32
CA PRO A 146 1.54 -32.43 1.43
C PRO A 146 2.60 -33.01 2.36
N SER A 147 2.32 -34.19 2.90
CA SER A 147 3.30 -34.98 3.61
C SER A 147 4.48 -35.33 2.69
N ARG A 148 5.64 -35.62 3.30
CA ARG A 148 6.84 -36.07 2.57
C ARG A 148 6.58 -37.28 1.68
N ALA A 149 5.67 -38.17 2.10
CA ALA A 149 5.27 -39.33 1.32
C ALA A 149 4.48 -38.93 0.06
N GLU A 150 3.49 -38.04 0.21
CA GLU A 150 2.71 -37.52 -0.93
C GLU A 150 3.58 -36.70 -1.89
N LEU A 151 4.53 -35.91 -1.39
CA LEU A 151 5.49 -35.19 -2.22
C LEU A 151 6.38 -36.14 -3.03
N ARG A 152 6.82 -37.25 -2.41
CA ARG A 152 7.63 -38.26 -3.09
C ARG A 152 6.83 -38.98 -4.18
N GLU A 153 5.58 -39.34 -3.90
CA GLU A 153 4.69 -39.96 -4.88
C GLU A 153 4.44 -39.03 -6.08
N GLN A 154 4.23 -37.74 -5.84
CA GLN A 154 4.09 -36.73 -6.89
C GLN A 154 5.38 -36.55 -7.70
N ALA A 155 6.53 -36.49 -7.04
CA ALA A 155 7.82 -36.37 -7.70
C ALA A 155 8.11 -37.57 -8.62
N LEU A 156 7.83 -38.80 -8.15
CA LEU A 156 7.92 -40.02 -8.94
C LEU A 156 6.97 -39.97 -10.15
N ALA A 157 5.72 -39.55 -9.97
CA ALA A 157 4.74 -39.43 -11.05
C ALA A 157 5.15 -38.41 -12.12
N LEU A 158 5.92 -37.38 -11.75
CA LEU A 158 6.46 -36.35 -12.64
C LEU A 158 7.82 -36.72 -13.24
N GLY A 159 8.38 -37.89 -12.90
CA GLY A 159 9.70 -38.32 -13.37
C GLY A 159 10.86 -37.51 -12.80
N VAL A 160 10.67 -36.87 -11.63
CA VAL A 160 11.73 -36.14 -10.93
C VAL A 160 12.70 -37.15 -10.34
N GLY A 161 13.99 -36.98 -10.63
CA GLY A 161 15.05 -37.83 -10.08
C GLY A 161 15.20 -37.66 -8.56
N GLU A 162 15.68 -38.71 -7.88
CA GLU A 162 15.83 -38.72 -6.41
C GLU A 162 16.75 -37.61 -5.89
N GLU A 163 17.77 -37.22 -6.67
CA GLU A 163 18.70 -36.14 -6.31
C GLU A 163 18.00 -34.77 -6.33
N GLN A 164 17.26 -34.45 -7.40
CA GLN A 164 16.46 -33.22 -7.50
C GLN A 164 15.36 -33.19 -6.43
N PHE A 165 14.72 -34.33 -6.16
CA PHE A 165 13.72 -34.42 -5.09
C PHE A 165 14.32 -34.14 -3.71
N ALA A 166 15.55 -34.59 -3.44
CA ALA A 166 16.23 -34.33 -2.18
C ALA A 166 16.55 -32.84 -2.00
N GLU A 167 17.03 -32.17 -3.04
CA GLU A 167 17.28 -30.71 -3.03
C GLU A 167 15.98 -29.92 -2.80
N ASP A 168 14.93 -30.25 -3.56
CA ASP A 168 13.63 -29.58 -3.43
C ASP A 168 13.03 -29.79 -2.03
N LEU A 169 13.18 -30.99 -1.47
CA LEU A 169 12.73 -31.31 -0.12
C LEU A 169 13.49 -30.51 0.94
N GLU A 170 14.80 -30.32 0.78
CA GLU A 170 15.60 -29.50 1.70
C GLU A 170 15.09 -28.05 1.73
N VAL A 171 14.77 -27.47 0.56
CA VAL A 171 14.20 -26.12 0.47
C VAL A 171 12.83 -26.04 1.16
N ILE A 172 11.97 -27.05 0.96
CA ILE A 172 10.64 -27.13 1.59
C ILE A 172 10.76 -27.25 3.12
N GLU A 173 11.65 -28.12 3.61
CA GLU A 173 11.88 -28.32 5.04
C GLU A 173 12.53 -27.08 5.69
N TRP A 174 13.48 -26.42 5.01
CA TRP A 174 14.04 -25.14 5.44
C TRP A 174 12.95 -24.07 5.56
N ALA A 175 12.12 -23.91 4.53
CA ALA A 175 11.03 -22.94 4.52
C ALA A 175 10.04 -23.20 5.67
N LYS A 176 9.69 -24.47 5.92
CA LYS A 176 8.85 -24.88 7.06
C LYS A 176 9.48 -24.51 8.40
N ASN A 177 10.77 -24.81 8.59
CA ASN A 177 11.51 -24.53 9.82
C ASN A 177 11.65 -23.04 10.12
N VAL A 178 11.97 -22.22 9.11
CA VAL A 178 11.99 -20.75 9.25
C VAL A 178 10.63 -20.26 9.75
N CYS A 179 9.55 -20.83 9.22
CA CYS A 179 8.20 -20.38 9.54
C CYS A 179 7.74 -20.80 10.93
N GLU A 180 8.06 -22.01 11.36
CA GLU A 180 7.83 -22.42 12.75
C GLU A 180 8.61 -21.55 13.75
N LYS A 181 9.85 -21.17 13.42
CA LYS A 181 10.64 -20.23 14.23
C LYS A 181 9.99 -18.85 14.31
N TYR A 182 9.53 -18.29 13.19
CA TYR A 182 8.82 -17.01 13.17
C TYR A 182 7.51 -17.06 13.98
N VAL A 183 6.74 -18.14 13.89
CA VAL A 183 5.51 -18.31 14.67
C VAL A 183 5.80 -18.48 16.18
N LYS A 184 6.85 -19.21 16.55
CA LYS A 184 7.25 -19.43 17.96
C LYS A 184 7.90 -18.20 18.60
N ALA A 185 8.64 -17.39 17.84
CA ALA A 185 9.18 -16.12 18.33
C ALA A 185 8.04 -15.14 18.67
N GLU A 186 6.94 -15.20 17.93
CA GLU A 186 5.76 -14.35 18.11
C GLU A 186 4.94 -14.70 19.36
N THR A 187 4.79 -15.97 19.73
CA THR A 187 4.14 -16.32 21.02
C THR A 187 4.91 -15.81 22.23
N LYS A 188 6.23 -15.58 22.09
CA LYS A 188 7.05 -14.96 23.14
C LYS A 188 7.01 -13.42 23.13
N LEU A 189 6.70 -12.82 21.98
CA LEU A 189 6.58 -11.36 21.78
C LEU A 189 5.16 -10.84 21.89
N ALA A 190 4.17 -11.71 22.13
CA ALA A 190 2.82 -11.31 22.47
C ALA A 190 2.85 -10.59 23.84
N LEU A 191 3.08 -9.27 23.80
CA LEU A 191 2.81 -8.39 24.92
C LEU A 191 1.39 -8.67 25.41
N PRO A 192 1.17 -8.71 26.74
CA PRO A 192 -0.14 -8.98 27.31
C PRO A 192 -1.15 -8.01 26.69
N THR A 193 -2.25 -8.56 26.19
CA THR A 193 -3.39 -7.86 25.60
C THR A 193 -4.17 -7.06 26.66
N GLU A 194 -3.48 -6.44 27.60
CA GLU A 194 -4.07 -5.53 28.56
C GLU A 194 -3.92 -4.10 28.03
N THR A 195 -5.03 -3.63 27.45
CA THR A 195 -5.48 -2.25 27.60
C THR A 195 -4.70 -1.16 26.85
N LEU A 196 -4.59 -1.28 25.53
CA LEU A 196 -4.60 -0.07 24.68
C LEU A 196 -6.06 0.30 24.37
N ALA A 197 -6.78 0.72 25.41
CA ALA A 197 -8.02 1.45 25.22
C ALA A 197 -7.66 2.75 24.49
N LEU A 198 -7.98 2.82 23.19
CA LEU A 198 -8.01 4.09 22.47
C LEU A 198 -8.90 5.04 23.28
N PRO A 199 -8.45 6.26 23.64
CA PRO A 199 -9.33 7.22 24.29
C PRO A 199 -10.56 7.40 23.38
N PRO A 200 -11.78 7.42 23.94
CA PRO A 200 -12.98 7.63 23.15
C PRO A 200 -12.83 8.93 22.36
N ALA A 201 -13.11 8.85 21.06
CA ALA A 201 -13.08 10.01 20.18
C ALA A 201 -13.85 11.17 20.82
N PRO A 202 -13.32 12.41 20.84
CA PRO A 202 -14.06 13.53 21.39
C PRO A 202 -15.36 13.68 20.59
N CYS A 203 -16.48 13.41 21.27
CA CYS A 203 -17.81 13.66 20.76
C CYS A 203 -17.86 15.13 20.33
N LEU A 204 -18.10 15.38 19.04
CA LEU A 204 -18.40 16.70 18.52
C LEU A 204 -19.65 17.21 19.25
N LYS A 205 -19.45 17.95 20.34
CA LYS A 205 -20.52 18.75 20.93
C LYS A 205 -20.89 19.78 19.88
N THR A 206 -22.12 19.65 19.39
CA THR A 206 -22.87 20.67 18.68
C THR A 206 -22.58 22.04 19.31
N VAL A 207 -21.82 22.86 18.58
CA VAL A 207 -21.68 24.28 18.89
C VAL A 207 -23.06 24.89 18.70
N LYS A 208 -23.75 25.12 19.82
CA LYS A 208 -24.92 26.00 19.86
C LYS A 208 -24.51 27.35 19.29
N LYS A 209 -25.30 27.84 18.34
CA LYS A 209 -25.32 29.24 17.94
C LYS A 209 -25.38 30.11 19.20
N LEU A 210 -24.50 31.08 19.29
CA LEU A 210 -24.60 32.24 20.19
C LEU A 210 -24.71 33.49 19.29
N PRO A 211 -25.40 34.53 19.80
CA PRO A 211 -26.25 35.45 19.04
C PRO A 211 -25.54 36.28 17.96
#